data_AF-A0A449BCV7-F1
#
_entry.id   AF-A0A449BCV7-F1
#
_cell.length_a   1.000
_cell.length_b   1.000
_cell.length_c   1.000
_cell.angle_alpha   90.00
_cell.angle_beta   90.00
_cell.angle_gamma   90.00
#
_symmetry.space_group_name_H-M   'P 1'
#
loop_
_entity.id
_entity.type
_entity.pdbx_description
1 polymer ?
#
loop_
_entity_poly.entity_id
_entity_poly.type
_entity_poly.pdbx_seq_one_letter_code
_entity_poly.pdbx_strand_id
1 'polypeptide(L)'
;MAKGKNGFVAFMDDLPVLVKAILALPGLDFIWGIYRLVKGISKNNGTLTIVGLLWIFLGVPLLWIIDLVTIILSGRPTVLVD
;
A
#
# COMPACT_ATOMS: atom_id res chain seq x y z
N MET A 1 14.65 17.25 12.45
CA MET A 1 15.29 16.10 11.76
C MET A 1 14.35 15.65 10.65
N ALA A 2 14.59 16.05 9.41
CA ALA A 2 13.78 15.57 8.29
C ALA A 2 14.07 14.07 8.12
N LYS A 3 13.12 13.21 8.50
CA LYS A 3 13.19 11.78 8.16
C LYS A 3 13.19 11.71 6.63
N GLY A 4 14.35 11.41 6.04
CA GLY A 4 14.46 11.18 4.60
C GLY A 4 13.42 10.14 4.16
N LYS A 5 12.83 10.33 2.98
CA LYS A 5 11.87 9.39 2.39
C LYS A 5 12.40 7.96 2.54
N ASN A 6 11.60 7.07 3.11
CA ASN A 6 11.95 5.65 3.17
C ASN A 6 12.12 5.13 1.73
N GLY A 7 13.31 4.63 1.39
CA GLY A 7 13.66 4.22 0.02
C GLY A 7 12.72 3.16 -0.56
N PHE A 8 12.20 2.27 0.28
CA PHE A 8 11.18 1.29 -0.12
C PHE A 8 9.86 1.95 -0.49
N VAL A 9 9.40 2.92 0.31
CA VAL A 9 8.14 3.64 0.05
C VAL A 9 8.26 4.47 -1.22
N ALA A 10 9.39 5.14 -1.42
CA ALA A 10 9.66 5.90 -2.65
C ALA A 10 9.65 4.99 -3.88
N PHE A 11 10.33 3.85 -3.82
CA PHE A 11 10.33 2.86 -4.91
C PHE A 11 8.91 2.39 -5.25
N MET A 12 8.11 2.02 -4.23
CA MET A 12 6.73 1.58 -4.41
C MET A 12 5.81 2.68 -4.98
N ASP A 13 6.03 3.93 -4.57
CA ASP A 13 5.29 5.10 -5.06
C ASP A 13 5.60 5.40 -6.54
N ASP A 14 6.83 5.15 -7.00
CA ASP A 14 7.30 5.43 -8.36
C ASP A 14 7.01 4.29 -9.37
N LEU A 15 6.46 3.15 -8.91
CA LEU A 15 6.07 2.06 -9.80
C LEU A 15 4.99 2.49 -10.83
N PRO A 16 5.06 2.02 -12.08
CA PRO A 16 4.00 2.21 -13.06
C PRO A 16 2.67 1.63 -12.57
N VAL A 17 1.55 2.24 -12.97
CA VAL A 17 0.19 1.82 -12.55
C VAL A 17 -0.08 0.35 -12.87
N LEU A 18 0.40 -0.14 -14.02
CA LEU A 18 0.29 -1.55 -14.39
C LEU A 18 1.00 -2.48 -13.40
N VAL A 19 2.22 -2.14 -13.00
CA VAL A 19 2.98 -2.94 -12.02
C VAL A 19 2.29 -2.91 -10.67
N LYS A 20 1.78 -1.75 -10.26
CA LYS A 20 0.99 -1.60 -9.04
C LYS A 20 -0.25 -2.50 -9.06
N ALA A 21 -0.97 -2.55 -10.18
CA ALA A 21 -2.17 -3.37 -10.36
C ALA A 21 -1.85 -4.87 -10.28
N ILE A 22 -0.72 -5.31 -10.86
CA ILE A 22 -0.25 -6.71 -10.74
C ILE A 22 0.05 -7.05 -9.28
N LEU A 23 0.68 -6.16 -8.53
CA LEU A 23 0.97 -6.36 -7.10
C LEU A 23 -0.29 -6.40 -6.23
N ALA A 24 -1.41 -5.86 -6.71
CA ALA A 24 -2.71 -5.92 -6.03
C ALA A 24 -3.50 -7.20 -6.34
N LEU A 25 -2.96 -8.13 -7.14
CA LEU A 25 -3.63 -9.41 -7.41
C LEU A 25 -3.60 -10.34 -6.18
N PRO A 26 -4.58 -11.25 -6.04
CA PRO A 26 -4.60 -12.20 -4.94
C PRO A 26 -3.30 -13.03 -4.92
N GLY A 27 -2.75 -13.23 -3.72
CA GLY A 27 -1.45 -13.88 -3.53
C GLY A 27 -0.25 -12.94 -3.55
N LEU A 28 -0.37 -11.72 -4.08
CA LEU A 28 0.67 -10.66 -4.04
C LEU A 28 0.26 -9.43 -3.21
N ASP A 29 -1.04 -9.26 -2.96
CA ASP A 29 -1.62 -8.13 -2.21
C ASP A 29 -1.01 -7.87 -0.82
N PHE A 30 -0.41 -8.88 -0.19
CA PHE A 30 0.31 -8.72 1.08
C PHE A 30 1.44 -7.67 0.99
N ILE A 31 2.02 -7.46 -0.20
CA ILE A 31 3.04 -6.45 -0.47
C ILE A 31 2.48 -5.05 -0.21
N TRP A 32 1.21 -4.80 -0.54
CA TRP A 32 0.55 -3.53 -0.25
C TRP A 32 0.29 -3.32 1.24
N GLY A 33 0.02 -4.41 1.99
CA GLY A 33 -0.01 -4.38 3.45
C GLY A 33 1.32 -3.95 4.08
N ILE A 34 2.44 -4.51 3.60
CA ILE A 34 3.80 -4.12 4.03
C ILE A 34 4.10 -2.67 3.65
N TYR A 35 3.78 -2.25 2.43
CA TYR A 35 3.92 -0.86 1.99
C TYR A 35 3.17 0.10 2.93
N ARG A 36 1.91 -0.19 3.28
CA ARG A 36 1.12 0.62 4.21
C ARG A 36 1.74 0.66 5.60
N LEU A 37 2.22 -0.45 6.13
CA LEU A 37 2.92 -0.47 7.42
C LEU A 37 4.15 0.45 7.41
N VAL A 38 5.02 0.28 6.42
CA VAL A 38 6.28 1.03 6.33
C VAL A 38 6.00 2.53 6.10
N LYS A 39 5.01 2.86 5.25
CA LYS A 39 4.59 4.23 5.00
C LYS A 39 3.96 4.86 6.25
N GLY A 40 3.13 4.14 6.98
CA GLY A 40 2.51 4.59 8.23
C GLY A 40 3.54 4.89 9.32
N ILE A 41 4.49 3.99 9.53
CA ILE A 41 5.61 4.19 10.48
C ILE A 41 6.47 5.39 10.05
N SER A 42 6.76 5.52 8.76
CA SER A 42 7.55 6.64 8.22
C SER A 42 6.85 7.99 8.43
N LYS A 43 5.53 8.04 8.25
CA LYS A 43 4.71 9.26 8.41
C LYS A 43 4.19 9.47 9.84
N ASN A 44 4.51 8.58 10.79
CA ASN A 44 3.91 8.53 12.13
C ASN A 44 2.36 8.52 12.09
N ASN A 45 1.79 7.90 11.06
CA ASN A 45 0.35 7.80 10.84
C ASN A 45 -0.16 6.45 11.37
N GLY A 46 -0.80 6.48 12.54
CA GLY A 46 -1.35 5.29 13.19
C GLY A 46 -2.42 4.58 12.35
N THR A 47 -3.28 5.33 11.66
CA THR A 47 -4.32 4.79 10.78
C THR A 47 -3.71 3.96 9.66
N LEU A 48 -2.71 4.51 8.96
CA LEU A 48 -2.05 3.86 7.83
C LEU A 48 -1.29 2.59 8.29
N THR A 49 -0.74 2.63 9.51
CA THR A 49 -0.10 1.48 10.15
C THR A 49 -1.12 0.38 10.50
N ILE A 50 -2.23 0.72 11.15
CA ILE A 50 -3.28 -0.25 11.51
C ILE A 50 -3.87 -0.88 10.25
N VAL A 51 -4.17 -0.09 9.22
CA VAL A 51 -4.71 -0.60 7.95
C VAL A 51 -3.71 -1.54 7.27
N GLY A 52 -2.41 -1.23 7.27
CA GLY A 52 -1.39 -2.13 6.75
C GLY A 52 -1.36 -3.47 7.47
N LEU A 53 -1.50 -3.47 8.81
CA LEU A 53 -1.59 -4.68 9.61
C LEU A 53 -2.84 -5.50 9.26
N LEU A 54 -4.00 -4.83 9.17
CA LEU A 54 -5.26 -5.48 8.78
C LEU A 54 -5.17 -6.08 7.38
N TRP A 55 -4.52 -5.42 6.43
CA TRP A 55 -4.36 -5.93 5.07
C TRP A 55 -3.53 -7.22 5.01
N ILE A 56 -2.51 -7.36 5.87
CA ILE A 56 -1.68 -8.57 5.92
C ILE A 56 -2.48 -9.77 6.46
N PHE A 57 -3.34 -9.55 7.46
CA PHE A 57 -4.08 -10.65 8.11
C PHE A 57 -5.47 -10.92 7.53
N LEU A 58 -6.12 -9.90 6.95
CA LEU A 58 -7.50 -9.96 6.44
C LEU A 58 -7.61 -9.81 4.91
N GLY A 59 -6.51 -9.53 4.21
CA GLY A 59 -6.49 -9.22 2.77
C GLY A 59 -6.90 -10.37 1.84
N VAL A 60 -6.76 -11.60 2.32
CA VAL A 60 -6.68 -12.80 1.46
C VAL A 60 -7.96 -13.15 0.69
N PRO A 61 -9.21 -12.90 1.15
CA PRO A 61 -10.37 -13.26 0.33
C PRO A 61 -10.86 -12.14 -0.62
N LEU A 62 -10.88 -10.87 -0.21
CA LEU A 62 -11.71 -9.82 -0.87
C LEU A 62 -11.08 -8.42 -0.96
N LEU A 63 -10.10 -8.06 -0.13
CA LEU A 63 -9.63 -6.67 -0.05
C LEU A 63 -8.76 -6.24 -1.24
N TRP A 64 -8.14 -7.20 -1.92
CA TRP A 64 -7.34 -7.00 -3.13
C TRP A 64 -8.12 -6.29 -4.26
N ILE A 65 -9.44 -6.51 -4.36
CA ILE A 65 -10.30 -5.85 -5.35
C ILE A 65 -10.33 -4.34 -5.12
N ILE A 66 -10.36 -3.91 -3.86
CA ILE A 66 -10.41 -2.49 -3.49
C ILE A 66 -9.11 -1.81 -3.95
N ASP A 67 -7.97 -2.49 -3.78
CA ASP A 67 -6.67 -2.00 -4.27
C ASP A 67 -6.58 -1.97 -5.78
N LEU A 68 -7.07 -3.00 -6.47
CA LEU A 68 -7.10 -2.99 -7.91
C LEU A 68 -7.93 -1.81 -8.46
N VAL A 69 -9.14 -1.60 -7.91
CA VAL A 69 -10.03 -0.52 -8.34
C VAL A 69 -9.42 0.85 -8.08
N THR A 70 -8.84 1.08 -6.90
CA THR A 70 -8.21 2.37 -6.57
C THR A 70 -6.92 2.63 -7.33
N ILE A 71 -6.13 1.60 -7.65
CA ILE A 71 -4.95 1.76 -8.50
C ILE A 71 -5.36 2.16 -9.91
N ILE A 72 -6.43 1.58 -10.45
CA ILE A 72 -6.94 1.94 -11.78
C ILE A 72 -7.48 3.38 -11.79
N LEU A 73 -8.23 3.78 -10.76
CA LEU A 73 -8.88 5.09 -10.71
C LEU A 73 -7.93 6.24 -10.29
N SER A 74 -7.02 5.97 -9.36
CA SER A 74 -6.21 6.98 -8.67
C SER A 74 -4.69 6.78 -8.87
N GLY A 75 -4.27 5.74 -9.59
CA GLY A 75 -2.86 5.39 -9.80
C GLY A 75 -2.14 4.89 -8.54
N ARG A 76 -2.88 4.65 -7.45
CA ARG A 76 -2.36 4.35 -6.12
C ARG A 76 -3.32 3.43 -5.35
N PRO A 77 -2.81 2.57 -4.46
CA PRO A 77 -3.63 1.71 -3.62
C PRO A 77 -4.48 2.51 -2.61
N THR A 78 -5.56 1.91 -2.11
CA THR A 78 -6.49 2.44 -1.08
C THR A 78 -5.77 2.62 0.27
N VAL A 79 -6.28 3.20 1.36
CA VAL A 79 -6.90 4.51 1.63
C VAL A 79 -5.84 5.26 2.46
N LEU A 80 -5.64 6.54 2.13
CA LEU A 80 -4.67 7.53 2.68
C LEU A 80 -3.26 7.48 2.07
N VAL A 81 -3.14 8.05 0.87
CA VAL A 81 -1.84 8.34 0.24
C VAL A 81 -1.15 9.57 0.86
N ASP A 82 -1.87 10.41 1.58
CA ASP A 82 -1.35 11.62 2.25
C ASP A 82 -0.80 11.40 3.66
#